data_AF-A0A848B883-F1
#
_entry.id   AF-A0A848B883-F1
#
_cell.length_a   1.000
_cell.length_b   1.000
_cell.length_c   1.000
_cell.angle_alpha   90.00
_cell.angle_beta   90.00
_cell.angle_gamma   90.00
#
_symmetry.space_group_name_H-M   'P 1'
#
loop_
_entity.id
_entity.type
_entity.pdbx_description
1 polymer ?
#
loop_
_entity_poly.entity_id
_entity_poly.type
_entity_poly.pdbx_seq_one_letter_code
_entity_poly.pdbx_strand_id
1 'polypeptide(L)'
;MMEMDGQRQAHGEMADGCGCGHAHAPHTAEEWHRLARQRRTLEEMKAGAQRLQALHDKIDAALAQVTRENIGQLLTQKKTLRELKSEAAALFSRGLEHPMLRVMEQAEQEYIGRIEQILHEAQLLKRAGRGSVTPEVLRNLAQGVAAAQRGDAQPPA
;
A
#
# COMPACT_ATOMS: atom_id res chain seq x y z
N MET A 1 -44.34 40.87 31.69
CA MET A 1 -43.45 42.03 31.93
C MET A 1 -42.37 41.58 32.91
N MET A 2 -41.12 41.50 32.42
CA MET A 2 -39.82 41.61 33.11
C MET A 2 -38.77 40.72 32.41
N GLU A 3 -38.03 41.41 31.53
CA GLU A 3 -36.60 41.29 31.17
C GLU A 3 -35.68 40.87 32.34
N MET A 4 -34.41 40.44 32.25
CA MET A 4 -33.38 40.15 31.23
C MET A 4 -32.18 39.50 32.01
N ASP A 5 -31.21 38.96 31.25
CA ASP A 5 -29.76 38.84 31.57
C ASP A 5 -29.19 37.67 32.41
N GLY A 6 -28.08 37.09 31.91
CA GLY A 6 -27.13 36.33 32.76
C GLY A 6 -26.25 35.24 32.13
N GLN A 7 -25.50 35.56 31.08
CA GLN A 7 -24.19 35.00 30.64
C GLN A 7 -23.50 33.79 31.38
N ARG A 8 -22.92 32.92 30.52
CA ARG A 8 -21.57 32.30 30.55
C ARG A 8 -21.23 31.07 31.44
N GLN A 9 -20.86 30.00 30.70
CA GLN A 9 -19.66 29.15 30.81
C GLN A 9 -19.35 28.41 32.12
N ALA A 10 -19.31 27.07 32.03
CA ALA A 10 -18.11 26.29 32.33
C ALA A 10 -18.17 24.95 31.59
N HIS A 11 -17.48 24.86 30.45
CA HIS A 11 -17.10 23.56 29.90
C HIS A 11 -16.03 22.98 30.82
N GLY A 12 -16.43 22.04 31.67
CA GLY A 12 -15.50 21.24 32.46
C GLY A 12 -14.61 20.42 31.53
N GLU A 13 -13.32 20.67 31.64
CA GLU A 13 -12.23 20.00 30.94
C GLU A 13 -12.37 18.47 31.04
N MET A 14 -12.55 17.80 29.89
CA MET A 14 -12.29 16.37 29.79
C MET A 14 -10.78 16.18 29.75
N ALA A 15 -10.19 15.90 30.90
CA ALA A 15 -8.85 15.35 30.98
C ALA A 15 -8.87 13.93 30.42
N ASP A 16 -8.40 13.74 29.19
CA ASP A 16 -8.11 12.45 28.59
C ASP A 16 -6.93 11.79 29.34
N GLY A 17 -7.25 11.09 30.44
CA GLY A 17 -6.32 10.29 31.21
C GLY A 17 -6.25 8.85 30.69
N CYS A 18 -5.17 8.52 29.99
CA CYS A 18 -4.77 7.12 29.77
C CYS A 18 -4.50 6.44 31.12
N GLY A 19 -4.96 5.20 31.31
CA GLY A 19 -4.99 4.44 32.58
C GLY A 19 -3.62 3.99 33.13
N CYS A 20 -2.57 4.77 32.90
CA CYS A 20 -1.24 4.56 33.47
C CYS A 20 -1.10 5.47 34.69
N GLY A 21 -0.98 4.89 35.90
CA GLY A 21 -0.94 5.62 37.18
C GLY A 21 0.32 6.44 37.45
N HIS A 22 0.81 7.21 36.48
CA HIS A 22 1.89 8.18 36.65
C HIS A 22 1.59 9.47 35.89
N ALA A 23 1.97 10.61 36.47
CA ALA A 23 1.90 11.90 35.78
C ALA A 23 2.84 11.87 34.57
N HIS A 24 2.29 11.87 33.37
CA HIS A 24 3.08 12.13 32.17
C HIS A 24 3.61 13.56 32.27
N ALA A 25 4.94 13.71 32.24
CA ALA A 25 5.52 15.03 32.09
C ALA A 25 4.92 15.68 30.83
N PRO A 26 4.41 16.91 30.92
CA PRO A 26 3.81 17.56 29.76
C PRO A 26 4.86 17.67 28.66
N HIS A 27 4.49 17.25 27.45
CA HIS A 27 5.38 17.31 26.31
C HIS A 27 5.91 18.73 26.10
N THR A 28 7.22 18.85 25.86
CA THR A 28 7.83 20.14 25.54
C THR A 28 7.36 20.62 24.15
N ALA A 29 7.43 21.93 23.88
CA ALA A 29 7.06 22.46 22.56
C ALA A 29 7.86 21.79 21.42
N GLU A 30 9.13 21.46 21.67
CA GLU A 30 9.99 20.75 20.72
C GLU A 30 9.52 19.31 20.47
N GLU A 31 9.06 18.62 21.51
CA GLU A 31 8.44 17.29 21.40
C GLU A 31 7.14 17.34 20.61
N TRP A 32 6.27 18.32 20.85
CA TRP A 32 5.05 18.52 20.06
C TRP A 32 5.35 18.78 18.59
N HIS A 33 6.35 19.61 18.28
CA HIS A 33 6.78 19.85 16.90
C HIS A 33 7.36 18.59 16.26
N ARG A 34 8.12 17.79 17.00
CA ARG A 34 8.64 16.49 16.51
C ARG A 34 7.50 15.51 16.22
N LEU A 35 6.55 15.37 17.14
CA LEU A 35 5.37 14.51 16.98
C LEU A 35 4.49 14.96 15.81
N ALA A 36 4.29 16.26 15.64
CA ALA A 36 3.55 16.82 14.50
C ALA A 36 4.22 16.48 13.16
N ARG A 37 5.56 16.56 13.09
CA ARG A 37 6.32 16.13 11.89
C ARG A 37 6.16 14.63 11.64
N GLN A 38 6.32 13.80 12.68
CA GLN A 38 6.14 12.35 12.56
C GLN A 38 4.73 11.96 12.11
N ARG A 39 3.68 12.59 12.67
CA ARG A 39 2.29 12.38 12.25
C ARG A 39 2.11 12.71 10.78
N ARG A 40 2.65 13.84 10.31
CA ARG A 40 2.59 14.22 8.90
C ARG A 40 3.27 13.18 8.00
N THR A 41 4.45 12.70 8.39
CA THR A 41 5.14 11.67 7.62
C THR A 41 4.32 10.38 7.55
N LEU A 42 3.71 9.94 8.66
CA LEU A 42 2.85 8.75 8.69
C LEU A 42 1.60 8.91 7.81
N GLU A 43 0.95 10.07 7.82
CA GLU A 43 -0.20 10.35 6.94
C GLU A 43 0.18 10.29 5.46
N GLU A 44 1.33 10.85 5.10
CA GLU A 44 1.80 10.80 3.71
C GLU A 44 2.18 9.37 3.28
N MET A 45 2.72 8.56 4.20
CA MET A 45 2.98 7.14 3.95
C MET A 45 1.70 6.33 3.78
N LYS A 46 0.71 6.56 4.63
CA LYS A 46 -0.62 5.94 4.52
C LYS A 46 -1.24 6.24 3.16
N ALA A 47 -1.19 7.50 2.72
CA ALA A 47 -1.65 7.89 1.39
C ALA A 47 -0.85 7.21 0.27
N GLY A 48 0.46 7.03 0.43
CA GLY A 48 1.31 6.30 -0.53
C GLY A 48 0.97 4.81 -0.61
N ALA A 49 0.78 4.15 0.54
CA ALA A 49 0.38 2.75 0.58
C ALA A 49 -0.99 2.52 -0.09
N GLN A 50 -1.94 3.43 0.11
CA GLN A 50 -3.24 3.39 -0.59
C GLN A 50 -3.10 3.51 -2.11
N ARG A 51 -2.17 4.34 -2.60
CA ARG A 51 -1.89 4.45 -4.04
C ARG A 51 -1.25 3.17 -4.59
N LEU A 52 -0.34 2.55 -3.85
CA LEU A 52 0.23 1.24 -4.23
C LEU A 52 -0.86 0.17 -4.32
N GLN A 53 -1.71 0.06 -3.30
CA GLN A 53 -2.81 -0.90 -3.31
C GLN A 53 -3.73 -0.71 -4.51
N ALA A 54 -4.10 0.53 -4.84
CA ALA A 54 -4.94 0.82 -6.00
C ALA A 54 -4.26 0.44 -7.34
N LEU A 55 -2.93 0.45 -7.41
CA LEU A 55 -2.16 -0.02 -8.57
C LEU A 55 -2.07 -1.55 -8.60
N HIS A 56 -1.91 -2.21 -7.45
CA HIS A 56 -2.02 -3.66 -7.32
C HIS A 56 -3.38 -4.15 -7.82
N ASP A 57 -4.47 -3.59 -7.30
CA ASP A 57 -5.84 -3.98 -7.67
C ASP A 57 -6.09 -3.88 -9.18
N LYS A 58 -5.54 -2.86 -9.84
CA LYS A 58 -5.63 -2.70 -11.31
C LYS A 58 -4.88 -3.79 -12.06
N ILE A 59 -3.67 -4.13 -11.59
CA ILE A 59 -2.85 -5.17 -12.20
C ILE A 59 -3.49 -6.55 -11.97
N ASP A 60 -3.95 -6.83 -10.75
CA ASP A 60 -4.59 -8.09 -10.39
C ASP A 60 -5.92 -8.28 -11.11
N ALA A 61 -6.74 -7.24 -11.25
CA ALA A 61 -7.95 -7.30 -12.06
C ALA A 61 -7.64 -7.59 -13.53
N ALA A 62 -6.58 -7.00 -14.08
CA ALA A 62 -6.14 -7.29 -15.44
C ALA A 62 -5.64 -8.73 -15.57
N LEU A 63 -4.85 -9.23 -14.61
CA LEU A 63 -4.39 -10.62 -14.59
C LEU A 63 -5.55 -11.61 -14.49
N ALA A 64 -6.56 -11.33 -13.68
CA ALA A 64 -7.73 -12.19 -13.49
C ALA A 64 -8.57 -12.34 -14.77
N GLN A 65 -8.56 -11.33 -15.65
CA GLN A 65 -9.32 -11.33 -16.90
C GLN A 65 -8.53 -11.94 -18.08
N VAL A 66 -7.28 -12.36 -17.86
CA VAL A 66 -6.43 -12.84 -18.96
C VAL A 66 -6.81 -14.25 -19.37
N THR A 67 -7.24 -14.36 -20.61
CA THR A 67 -7.42 -15.61 -21.36
C THR A 67 -6.36 -15.71 -22.46
N ARG A 68 -6.35 -16.85 -23.15
CA ARG A 68 -5.46 -17.07 -24.30
C ARG A 68 -5.69 -16.06 -25.42
N GLU A 69 -6.93 -15.61 -25.64
CA GLU A 69 -7.25 -14.69 -26.74
C GLU A 69 -6.83 -13.24 -26.46
N ASN A 70 -6.72 -12.84 -25.18
CA ASN A 70 -6.52 -11.44 -24.81
C ASN A 70 -5.17 -11.17 -24.09
N ILE A 71 -4.23 -12.13 -24.08
CA ILE A 71 -2.92 -11.99 -23.43
C ILE A 71 -2.11 -10.77 -23.90
N GLY A 72 -2.37 -10.28 -25.12
CA GLY A 72 -1.80 -9.02 -25.61
C GLY A 72 -2.22 -7.78 -24.81
N GLN A 73 -3.36 -7.84 -24.13
CA GLN A 73 -3.88 -6.79 -23.24
C GLN A 73 -3.07 -6.66 -21.96
N LEU A 74 -2.42 -7.73 -21.47
CA LEU A 74 -1.49 -7.63 -20.34
C LEU A 74 -0.36 -6.64 -20.61
N LEU A 75 0.12 -6.57 -21.85
CA LEU A 75 1.20 -5.66 -22.22
C LEU A 75 0.81 -4.18 -22.06
N THR A 76 -0.49 -3.86 -21.99
CA THR A 76 -0.97 -2.50 -21.69
C THR A 76 -0.68 -2.10 -20.24
N GLN A 77 -0.52 -3.07 -19.34
CA GLN A 77 -0.20 -2.85 -17.93
C GLN A 77 1.26 -2.46 -17.69
N LYS A 78 2.11 -2.43 -18.72
CA LYS A 78 3.49 -1.93 -18.59
C LYS A 78 3.56 -0.50 -18.07
N LYS A 79 2.58 0.34 -18.42
CA LYS A 79 2.52 1.71 -17.91
C LYS A 79 2.18 1.70 -16.42
N THR A 80 1.15 0.95 -16.03
CA THR A 80 0.73 0.74 -14.63
C THR A 80 1.89 0.22 -13.76
N LEU A 81 2.67 -0.74 -14.28
CA LEU A 81 3.84 -1.26 -13.59
C LEU A 81 4.95 -0.21 -13.41
N ARG A 82 5.18 0.66 -14.41
CA ARG A 82 6.15 1.76 -14.25
C ARG A 82 5.70 2.75 -13.18
N GLU A 83 4.41 3.06 -13.12
CA GLU A 83 3.82 3.90 -12.09
C GLU A 83 3.99 3.25 -10.71
N LEU A 84 3.71 1.94 -10.58
CA LEU A 84 3.91 1.18 -9.35
C LEU A 84 5.36 1.25 -8.86
N LYS A 85 6.34 1.02 -9.74
CA LYS A 85 7.77 1.13 -9.40
C LYS A 85 8.15 2.52 -8.91
N SER A 86 7.59 3.56 -9.54
CA SER A 86 7.85 4.94 -9.15
C SER A 86 7.26 5.27 -7.78
N GLU A 87 6.01 4.87 -7.52
CA GLU A 87 5.36 5.08 -6.22
C GLU A 87 6.04 4.27 -5.11
N ALA A 88 6.45 3.03 -5.39
CA ALA A 88 7.18 2.20 -4.43
C ALA A 88 8.52 2.85 -4.05
N ALA A 89 9.30 3.29 -5.04
CA ALA A 89 10.55 4.01 -4.79
C ALA A 89 10.30 5.31 -3.99
N ALA A 90 9.24 6.06 -4.30
CA ALA A 90 8.89 7.28 -3.58
C ALA A 90 8.40 7.03 -2.14
N LEU A 91 7.77 5.89 -1.88
CA LEU A 91 7.31 5.50 -0.56
C LEU A 91 8.48 5.07 0.34
N PHE A 92 9.36 4.21 -0.17
CA PHE A 92 10.44 3.61 0.63
C PHE A 92 11.70 4.47 0.71
N SER A 93 11.90 5.46 -0.17
CA SER A 93 13.03 6.40 -0.09
C SER A 93 12.94 7.43 1.05
N ARG A 94 11.85 7.46 1.82
CA ARG A 94 11.59 8.48 2.85
C ARG A 94 12.43 8.37 4.13
N GLY A 95 13.41 7.48 4.18
CA GLY A 95 14.43 7.43 5.24
C GLY A 95 13.90 7.03 6.63
N LEU A 96 12.72 6.41 6.69
CA LEU A 96 12.18 5.84 7.92
C LEU A 96 12.71 4.42 8.07
N GLU A 97 13.73 4.27 8.91
CA GLU A 97 14.27 2.97 9.32
C GLU A 97 13.28 2.33 10.30
N HIS A 98 12.33 1.56 9.78
CA HIS A 98 11.42 0.75 10.58
C HIS A 98 11.37 -0.68 10.04
N PRO A 99 11.51 -1.73 10.87
CA PRO A 99 11.54 -3.12 10.42
C PRO A 99 10.34 -3.51 9.53
N MET A 100 9.14 -3.05 9.88
CA MET A 100 7.93 -3.28 9.07
C MET A 100 8.05 -2.68 7.66
N LEU A 101 8.69 -1.51 7.52
CA LEU A 101 8.86 -0.88 6.21
C LEU A 101 9.83 -1.66 5.32
N ARG A 102 10.87 -2.28 5.92
CA ARG A 102 11.78 -3.16 5.18
C ARG A 102 11.06 -4.42 4.68
N VAL A 103 10.20 -5.01 5.50
CA VAL A 103 9.37 -6.16 5.09
C VAL A 103 8.41 -5.77 3.96
N MET A 104 7.74 -4.62 4.09
CA MET A 104 6.86 -4.10 3.04
C MET A 104 7.62 -3.80 1.74
N GLU A 105 8.81 -3.20 1.83
CA GLU A 105 9.65 -2.92 0.67
C GLU A 105 10.05 -4.21 -0.05
N GLN A 106 10.46 -5.23 0.70
CA GLN A 106 10.80 -6.53 0.12
C GLN A 106 9.59 -7.17 -0.57
N ALA A 107 8.43 -7.19 0.09
CA ALA A 107 7.20 -7.73 -0.48
C ALA A 107 6.82 -6.99 -1.79
N GLU A 108 6.96 -5.67 -1.82
CA GLU A 108 6.69 -4.86 -3.01
C GLU A 108 7.67 -5.17 -4.15
N GLN A 109 8.97 -5.32 -3.84
CA GLN A 109 9.99 -5.70 -4.82
C GLN A 109 9.71 -7.09 -5.42
N GLU A 110 9.31 -8.05 -4.58
CA GLU A 110 8.93 -9.39 -5.02
C GLU A 110 7.69 -9.37 -5.92
N TYR A 111 6.67 -8.58 -5.56
CA TYR A 111 5.47 -8.40 -6.38
C TYR A 111 5.82 -7.80 -7.75
N ILE A 112 6.55 -6.67 -7.78
CA ILE A 112 7.00 -6.02 -9.02
C ILE A 112 7.76 -6.99 -9.91
N GLY A 113 8.70 -7.76 -9.34
CA GLY A 113 9.50 -8.74 -10.08
C GLY A 113 8.64 -9.82 -10.74
N ARG A 114 7.61 -10.31 -10.03
CA ARG A 114 6.67 -11.30 -10.60
C ARG A 114 5.84 -10.71 -11.74
N ILE A 115 5.34 -9.49 -11.61
CA ILE A 115 4.61 -8.82 -12.70
C ILE A 115 5.51 -8.59 -13.91
N GLU A 116 6.77 -8.21 -13.72
CA GLU A 116 7.75 -8.09 -14.81
C GLU A 116 7.94 -9.40 -15.57
N GLN A 117 8.07 -10.51 -14.85
CA GLN A 117 8.19 -11.84 -15.45
C GLN A 117 6.93 -12.20 -16.26
N ILE A 118 5.73 -12.01 -15.69
CA ILE A 118 4.47 -12.30 -16.38
C ILE A 118 4.34 -11.48 -17.67
N LEU A 119 4.67 -10.19 -17.63
CA LEU A 119 4.64 -9.32 -18.81
C LEU A 119 5.68 -9.74 -19.86
N HIS A 120 6.85 -10.21 -19.43
CA HIS A 120 7.87 -10.74 -20.34
C HIS A 120 7.38 -12.01 -21.04
N GLU A 121 6.82 -12.96 -20.30
CA GLU A 121 6.24 -14.21 -20.82
C GLU A 121 5.09 -13.92 -21.80
N ALA A 122 4.17 -13.02 -21.43
CA ALA A 122 3.09 -12.57 -22.31
C ALA A 122 3.62 -11.95 -23.62
N GLN A 123 4.76 -11.24 -23.57
CA GLN A 123 5.37 -10.66 -24.76
C GLN A 123 6.01 -11.72 -25.67
N LEU A 124 6.65 -12.74 -25.11
CA LEU A 124 7.18 -13.87 -25.86
C LEU A 124 6.06 -14.63 -26.58
N LEU A 125 4.96 -14.90 -25.88
CA LEU A 125 3.79 -15.58 -26.44
C LEU A 125 3.15 -14.79 -27.59
N LYS A 126 2.97 -13.48 -27.43
CA LYS A 126 2.46 -12.60 -28.49
C LYS A 126 3.37 -12.63 -29.73
N ARG A 127 4.70 -12.61 -29.54
CA ARG A 127 5.68 -12.62 -30.63
C ARG A 127 5.75 -13.96 -31.36
N ALA A 128 5.50 -15.07 -30.68
CA ALA A 128 5.53 -16.40 -31.27
C ALA A 128 4.33 -16.70 -32.21
N GLY A 129 3.37 -15.77 -32.36
CA GLY A 129 2.15 -15.98 -33.15
C GLY A 129 1.26 -17.09 -32.61
N ARG A 130 1.60 -17.65 -31.44
CA ARG A 130 0.91 -18.73 -30.76
C ARG A 130 -0.02 -18.12 -29.72
N GLY A 131 -1.30 -18.03 -30.06
CA GLY A 131 -2.40 -18.00 -29.07
C GLY A 131 -2.49 -19.28 -28.21
N SER A 132 -1.47 -20.14 -28.21
CA SER A 132 -1.37 -21.34 -27.39
C SER A 132 -0.36 -21.10 -26.26
N VAL A 133 -0.90 -20.68 -25.13
CA VAL A 133 -0.21 -20.58 -23.85
C VAL A 133 0.30 -21.96 -23.44
N THR A 134 1.60 -22.08 -23.17
CA THR A 134 2.18 -23.30 -22.57
C THR A 134 1.72 -23.46 -21.11
N PRO A 135 1.61 -24.70 -20.59
CA PRO A 135 1.16 -24.94 -19.22
C PRO A 135 1.97 -24.20 -18.14
N GLU A 136 3.26 -23.91 -18.38
CA GLU A 136 4.09 -23.06 -17.49
C GLU A 136 3.45 -21.70 -17.22
N VAL A 137 2.98 -20.99 -18.25
CA VAL A 137 2.51 -19.61 -18.09
C VAL A 137 1.17 -19.57 -17.35
N LEU A 138 0.28 -20.55 -17.58
CA LEU A 138 -0.95 -20.70 -16.78
C LEU A 138 -0.63 -21.04 -15.32
N ARG A 139 0.40 -21.85 -15.07
CA ARG A 139 0.86 -22.16 -13.70
C ARG A 139 1.47 -20.94 -13.03
N ASN A 140 2.29 -20.16 -13.72
CA ASN A 140 2.89 -18.93 -13.20
C ASN A 140 1.82 -17.86 -12.93
N LEU A 141 0.81 -17.72 -13.81
CA LEU A 141 -0.35 -16.84 -13.58
C LEU A 141 -1.16 -17.28 -12.35
N ALA A 142 -1.49 -18.58 -12.26
CA ALA A 142 -2.23 -19.13 -11.12
C ALA A 142 -1.45 -18.97 -9.81
N GLN A 143 -0.12 -19.12 -9.84
CA GLN A 143 0.76 -18.89 -8.69
C GLN A 143 0.85 -17.41 -8.32
N GLY A 144 0.90 -16.50 -9.30
CA GLY A 144 0.88 -15.06 -9.07
C GLY A 144 -0.40 -14.61 -8.37
N VAL A 145 -1.56 -15.04 -8.89
CA VAL A 145 -2.88 -14.73 -8.32
C VAL A 145 -3.03 -15.38 -6.93
N ALA A 146 -2.63 -16.63 -6.76
CA ALA A 146 -2.73 -17.31 -5.47
C ALA A 146 -1.75 -16.78 -4.42
N ALA A 147 -0.66 -16.11 -4.82
CA ALA A 147 0.25 -15.46 -3.90
C ALA A 147 -0.24 -14.06 -3.50
N ALA A 148 -0.83 -13.31 -4.43
CA ALA A 148 -1.50 -12.04 -4.13
C ALA A 148 -2.68 -12.25 -3.16
N GLN A 149 -3.46 -13.33 -3.35
CA GLN A 149 -4.56 -13.70 -2.46
C GLN A 149 -4.11 -14.26 -1.11
N ARG A 150 -2.87 -14.72 -0.98
CA ARG A 150 -2.28 -15.21 0.28
C ARG A 150 -1.64 -14.10 1.13
N GLY A 151 -1.75 -12.84 0.71
CA GLY A 151 -1.42 -11.67 1.55
C GLY A 151 -2.27 -11.56 2.82
N ASP A 152 -3.38 -12.29 2.91
CA ASP A 152 -4.15 -12.52 4.13
C ASP A 152 -3.81 -13.90 4.73
N ALA A 153 -2.71 -14.01 5.48
CA ALA A 153 -2.62 -14.77 6.74
C ALA A 153 -1.18 -15.11 7.15
N GLN A 154 -0.87 -14.69 8.37
CA GLN A 154 0.12 -15.23 9.31
C GLN A 154 1.59 -14.78 9.15
N PRO A 155 2.11 -13.92 10.06
CA PRO A 155 3.55 -13.82 10.27
C PRO A 155 4.09 -15.13 10.86
N PRO A 156 5.30 -15.58 10.46
CA PRO A 156 5.93 -16.74 11.07
C PRO A 156 6.27 -16.46 12.55
N ALA A 157 6.10 -17.50 13.36
CA ALA A 157 6.37 -17.53 14.80
C ALA A 157 7.87 -17.41 15.12
#